data_AF-A0A6G0WF82-F1
#
_entry.id   AF-A0A6G0WF82-F1
#
_cell.length_a   1.000
_cell.length_b   1.000
_cell.length_c   1.000
_cell.angle_alpha   90.00
_cell.angle_beta   90.00
_cell.angle_gamma   90.00
#
_symmetry.space_group_name_H-M   'P 1'
#
loop_
_entity.id
_entity.type
_entity.pdbx_description
1 polymer ?
#
loop_
_entity_poly.entity_id
_entity_poly.type
_entity_poly.pdbx_seq_one_letter_code
_entity_poly.pdbx_strand_id
1 'polypeptide(L)'
;MIAAVADKAVEMMDFLRERRADVDSGGDHGHKLLLFAAEHGASPDAWAYLMKWREESKLKSKAKTDLITHVNSNPDIEEPALDLAVRGRNWKLAEHLLAQHDAEDRPRRVLALLEDVLWCHDEVAALAFLRLQVVQRSLQDPRRHLFSFKSCSTCVRLVVSNRSVVVVEELERYELFRSFIFAYCCQSAINDRPLWAAIMKRFREDETWRNSREAYLVQRRKIGLPDYIGKRMAEFLFALDTAKIVQEFWRPPESDCGCGCDDVDFHENLFKDDGDY
;
A
#
# COMPACT_ATOMS: atom_id res chain seq x y z
N MET A 1 -17.08 -22.19 14.01
CA MET A 1 -15.72 -21.64 13.75
C MET A 1 -14.95 -22.52 12.79
N ILE A 2 -14.53 -23.75 13.15
CA ILE A 2 -13.76 -24.63 12.25
C ILE A 2 -14.43 -24.85 10.89
N ALA A 3 -15.75 -25.01 10.85
CA ALA A 3 -16.50 -25.17 9.60
C ALA A 3 -16.33 -24.01 8.59
N ALA A 4 -16.04 -22.79 9.07
CA ALA A 4 -15.90 -21.60 8.20
C ALA A 4 -14.65 -21.60 7.32
N VAL A 5 -13.65 -22.42 7.67
CA VAL A 5 -12.33 -22.44 7.03
C VAL A 5 -11.99 -23.81 6.44
N ALA A 6 -12.94 -24.73 6.41
CA ALA A 6 -12.78 -26.04 5.80
C ALA A 6 -12.80 -25.95 4.26
N ASP A 7 -12.16 -26.90 3.57
CA ASP A 7 -12.17 -26.96 2.09
C ASP A 7 -13.58 -27.00 1.49
N LYS A 8 -14.55 -27.57 2.24
CA LYS A 8 -15.97 -27.62 1.91
C LYS A 8 -16.80 -26.76 2.87
N ALA A 9 -16.27 -25.58 3.23
CA ALA A 9 -16.87 -24.71 4.24
C ALA A 9 -18.35 -24.42 3.95
N VAL A 10 -18.70 -24.09 2.71
CA VAL A 10 -20.08 -23.79 2.32
C VAL A 10 -21.00 -24.99 2.57
N GLU A 11 -20.66 -26.19 2.10
CA GLU A 11 -21.44 -27.42 2.32
C GLU A 11 -21.59 -27.74 3.82
N MET A 12 -20.52 -27.57 4.59
CA MET A 12 -20.52 -27.81 6.03
C MET A 12 -21.40 -26.80 6.77
N MET A 13 -21.36 -25.52 6.35
CA MET A 13 -22.19 -24.46 6.92
C MET A 13 -23.67 -24.64 6.55
N ASP A 14 -23.99 -25.06 5.32
CA ASP A 14 -25.33 -25.43 4.89
C ASP A 14 -25.88 -26.57 5.76
N PHE A 15 -25.11 -27.63 5.98
CA PHE A 15 -25.50 -28.73 6.86
C PHE A 15 -25.79 -28.25 8.30
N LEU A 16 -24.92 -27.41 8.87
CA LEU A 16 -25.13 -26.85 10.19
C LEU A 16 -26.39 -25.98 10.24
N ARG A 17 -26.63 -25.21 9.19
CA ARG A 17 -27.81 -24.36 9.04
C ARG A 17 -29.10 -25.16 8.96
N GLU A 18 -29.13 -26.27 8.23
CA GLU A 18 -30.26 -27.20 8.18
C GLU A 18 -30.57 -27.81 9.56
N ARG A 19 -29.52 -28.02 10.37
CA ARG A 19 -29.63 -28.46 11.77
C ARG A 19 -29.97 -27.33 12.73
N ARG A 20 -30.39 -26.16 12.23
CA ARG A 20 -30.77 -24.98 13.00
C ARG A 20 -29.65 -24.43 13.87
N ALA A 21 -28.39 -24.61 13.46
CA ALA A 21 -27.31 -23.81 14.03
C ALA A 21 -27.62 -22.34 13.77
N ASP A 22 -27.43 -21.50 14.78
CA ASP A 22 -27.57 -20.06 14.65
C ASP A 22 -26.17 -19.44 14.68
N VAL A 23 -25.87 -18.65 13.66
CA VAL A 23 -24.57 -17.98 13.50
C VAL A 23 -24.35 -16.92 14.59
N ASP A 24 -25.44 -16.40 15.16
CA ASP A 24 -25.45 -15.40 16.23
C ASP A 24 -25.97 -15.98 17.55
N SER A 25 -25.86 -17.31 17.77
CA SER A 25 -26.32 -17.95 19.00
C SER A 25 -25.60 -17.37 20.23
N GLY A 26 -26.21 -16.38 20.89
CA GLY A 26 -25.67 -15.75 22.10
C GLY A 26 -24.93 -14.42 21.91
N GLY A 27 -25.44 -13.49 21.11
CA GLY A 27 -24.90 -12.11 21.03
C GLY A 27 -23.84 -11.96 19.95
N ASP A 28 -22.63 -11.54 20.29
CA ASP A 28 -21.58 -11.13 19.33
C ASP A 28 -20.83 -12.31 18.66
N HIS A 29 -21.47 -13.50 18.60
CA HIS A 29 -20.83 -14.72 18.13
C HIS A 29 -20.65 -14.78 16.61
N GLY A 30 -21.56 -14.19 15.82
CA GLY A 30 -21.37 -14.10 14.37
C GLY A 30 -20.26 -13.11 13.99
N HIS A 31 -20.06 -12.06 14.77
CA HIS A 31 -18.90 -11.17 14.59
C HIS A 31 -17.59 -11.92 14.83
N LYS A 32 -17.48 -12.64 15.97
CA LYS A 32 -16.32 -13.48 16.27
C LYS A 32 -16.09 -14.57 15.21
N LEU A 33 -17.16 -15.13 14.65
CA LEU A 33 -17.05 -16.13 13.58
C LEU A 33 -16.45 -15.54 12.31
N LEU A 34 -16.89 -14.33 11.90
CA LEU A 34 -16.35 -13.65 10.73
C LEU A 34 -14.88 -13.27 10.94
N LEU A 35 -14.53 -12.70 12.09
CA LEU A 35 -13.12 -12.38 12.40
C LEU A 35 -12.24 -13.64 12.41
N PHE A 36 -12.73 -14.73 13.02
CA PHE A 36 -12.04 -16.02 13.01
C PHE A 36 -11.85 -16.54 11.57
N ALA A 37 -12.90 -16.47 10.74
CA ALA A 37 -12.85 -16.88 9.35
C ALA A 37 -11.84 -16.07 8.54
N ALA A 38 -11.75 -14.75 8.79
CA ALA A 38 -10.79 -13.89 8.14
C ALA A 38 -9.34 -14.16 8.53
N GLU A 39 -9.09 -14.33 9.83
CA GLU A 39 -7.77 -14.65 10.39
C GLU A 39 -7.25 -16.01 9.91
N HIS A 40 -8.13 -17.01 9.77
CA HIS A 40 -7.78 -18.39 9.45
C HIS A 40 -7.99 -18.76 7.97
N GLY A 41 -8.22 -17.77 7.10
CA GLY A 41 -8.14 -17.96 5.65
C GLY A 41 -9.35 -18.62 5.00
N ALA A 42 -10.56 -18.24 5.45
CA ALA A 42 -11.77 -18.63 4.75
C ALA A 42 -11.71 -18.23 3.27
N SER A 43 -12.24 -19.09 2.40
CA SER A 43 -12.36 -18.75 0.99
C SER A 43 -13.32 -17.57 0.81
N PRO A 44 -13.17 -16.77 -0.28
CA PRO A 44 -14.12 -15.71 -0.60
C PRO A 44 -15.58 -16.19 -0.64
N ASP A 45 -15.83 -17.40 -1.13
CA ASP A 45 -17.16 -18.01 -1.17
C ASP A 45 -17.70 -18.31 0.23
N ALA A 46 -16.85 -18.83 1.12
CA ALA A 46 -17.22 -19.08 2.51
C ALA A 46 -17.50 -17.76 3.26
N TRP A 47 -16.68 -16.73 3.02
CA TRP A 47 -16.91 -15.39 3.54
C TRP A 47 -18.26 -14.81 3.09
N ALA A 48 -18.53 -14.82 1.78
CA ALA A 48 -19.77 -14.31 1.22
C ALA A 48 -20.99 -15.07 1.76
N TYR A 49 -20.87 -16.39 1.92
CA TYR A 49 -21.91 -17.20 2.55
C TYR A 49 -22.18 -16.79 3.99
N LEU A 50 -21.13 -16.62 4.81
CA LEU A 50 -21.27 -16.21 6.21
C LEU A 50 -21.90 -14.84 6.37
N MET A 51 -21.51 -13.88 5.52
CA MET A 51 -22.11 -12.54 5.49
C MET A 51 -23.60 -12.62 5.19
N LYS A 52 -23.99 -13.36 4.14
CA LYS A 52 -25.39 -13.58 3.78
C LYS A 52 -26.18 -14.27 4.90
N TRP A 53 -25.63 -15.33 5.49
CA TRP A 53 -26.28 -16.06 6.58
C TRP A 53 -26.52 -15.14 7.79
N ARG A 54 -25.55 -14.30 8.13
CA ARG A 54 -25.67 -13.31 9.21
C ARG A 54 -26.76 -12.28 8.94
N GLU A 55 -26.83 -11.73 7.72
CA GLU A 55 -27.88 -10.78 7.34
C GLU A 55 -29.28 -11.40 7.44
N GLU A 56 -29.43 -12.63 6.98
CA GLU A 56 -30.69 -13.37 7.06
C GLU A 56 -31.09 -13.69 8.51
N SER A 57 -30.13 -14.00 9.38
CA SER A 57 -30.37 -14.17 10.82
C SER A 57 -30.81 -12.86 11.49
N LYS A 58 -30.19 -11.72 11.12
CA LYS A 58 -30.58 -10.39 11.61
C LYS A 58 -31.99 -9.98 11.17
N LEU A 59 -32.39 -10.32 9.94
CA LEU A 59 -33.75 -10.04 9.46
C LEU A 59 -34.80 -10.82 10.28
N LYS A 60 -34.51 -12.09 10.60
CA LYS A 60 -35.40 -12.92 11.44
C LYS A 60 -35.50 -12.41 12.88
N SER A 61 -34.41 -11.87 13.44
CA SER A 61 -34.45 -11.27 14.78
C SER A 61 -35.18 -9.93 14.76
N LYS A 62 -34.94 -9.04 13.79
CA LYS A 62 -35.66 -7.76 13.65
C LYS A 62 -37.17 -7.93 13.45
N ALA A 63 -37.60 -8.86 12.59
CA ALA A 63 -39.02 -9.16 12.40
C ALA A 63 -39.72 -9.63 13.68
N LYS A 64 -38.96 -10.13 14.66
CA LYS A 64 -39.44 -10.52 16.00
C LYS A 64 -39.37 -9.39 17.03
N THR A 65 -38.59 -8.33 16.74
CA THR A 65 -38.22 -7.27 17.70
C THR A 65 -38.73 -5.88 17.30
N ASP A 66 -39.49 -5.73 16.21
CA ASP A 66 -40.20 -4.50 15.82
C ASP A 66 -41.30 -4.04 16.82
N LEU A 67 -41.28 -4.53 18.07
CA LEU A 67 -42.06 -3.99 19.17
C LEU A 67 -41.26 -3.13 20.16
N ILE A 68 -39.92 -3.07 20.11
CA ILE A 68 -39.14 -2.20 21.01
C ILE A 68 -37.95 -1.54 20.27
N THR A 69 -37.95 -0.22 20.38
CA THR A 69 -37.07 0.83 19.86
C THR A 69 -35.57 0.54 19.70
N HIS A 70 -35.08 0.95 18.53
CA HIS A 70 -33.89 1.74 18.21
C HIS A 70 -32.45 1.31 18.59
N VAL A 71 -31.60 1.47 17.56
CA VAL A 71 -30.13 1.67 17.56
C VAL A 71 -29.29 0.44 17.91
N ASN A 72 -28.72 -0.17 16.86
CA ASN A 72 -27.38 -0.72 16.92
C ASN A 72 -26.74 -0.50 15.55
N SER A 73 -25.98 0.60 15.46
CA SER A 73 -24.97 0.81 14.44
C SER A 73 -24.01 -0.36 14.53
N ASN A 74 -24.11 -1.28 13.58
CA ASN A 74 -23.23 -2.44 13.54
C ASN A 74 -21.81 -1.94 13.25
N PRO A 75 -20.79 -2.26 14.06
CA PRO A 75 -19.43 -1.90 13.71
C PRO A 75 -19.08 -2.56 12.37
N ASP A 76 -18.39 -1.80 11.53
CA ASP A 76 -17.95 -2.25 10.22
C ASP A 76 -17.02 -3.44 10.41
N ILE A 77 -17.49 -4.66 10.07
CA ILE A 77 -16.73 -5.91 10.32
C ILE A 77 -15.66 -6.10 9.27
N GLU A 78 -15.87 -5.51 8.09
CA GLU A 78 -15.02 -5.66 6.92
C GLU A 78 -13.62 -5.09 7.19
N GLU A 79 -13.54 -3.98 7.91
CA GLU A 79 -12.26 -3.36 8.27
C GLU A 79 -11.38 -4.25 9.15
N PRO A 80 -11.81 -4.70 10.35
CA PRO A 80 -11.01 -5.62 11.16
C PRO A 80 -10.77 -6.97 10.47
N ALA A 81 -11.72 -7.46 9.68
CA ALA A 81 -11.56 -8.69 8.93
C ALA A 81 -10.47 -8.58 7.87
N LEU A 82 -10.37 -7.45 7.18
CA LEU A 82 -9.31 -7.19 6.22
C LEU A 82 -7.94 -7.14 6.90
N ASP A 83 -7.82 -6.45 8.03
CA ASP A 83 -6.57 -6.41 8.80
C ASP A 83 -6.13 -7.82 9.24
N LEU A 84 -7.08 -8.62 9.75
CA LEU A 84 -6.82 -10.01 10.15
C LEU A 84 -6.47 -10.91 8.96
N ALA A 85 -7.13 -10.74 7.82
CA ALA A 85 -6.81 -11.48 6.60
C ALA A 85 -5.39 -11.17 6.11
N VAL A 86 -4.97 -9.90 6.14
CA VAL A 86 -3.61 -9.49 5.78
C VAL A 86 -2.59 -10.03 6.78
N ARG A 87 -2.82 -9.89 8.09
CA ARG A 87 -1.92 -10.43 9.14
C ARG A 87 -1.82 -11.94 9.09
N GLY A 88 -2.92 -12.63 8.81
CA GLY A 88 -2.99 -14.07 8.59
C GLY A 88 -2.41 -14.54 7.24
N ARG A 89 -1.97 -13.61 6.38
CA ARG A 89 -1.44 -13.88 5.02
C ARG A 89 -2.46 -14.56 4.11
N ASN A 90 -3.74 -14.32 4.36
CA ASN A 90 -4.86 -14.85 3.60
C ASN A 90 -5.13 -13.99 2.36
N TRP A 91 -4.15 -13.95 1.46
CA TRP A 91 -4.09 -13.00 0.34
C TRP A 91 -5.31 -13.03 -0.57
N LYS A 92 -5.89 -14.23 -0.81
CA LYS A 92 -7.11 -14.37 -1.63
C LYS A 92 -8.32 -13.68 -1.00
N LEU A 93 -8.47 -13.81 0.32
CA LEU A 93 -9.55 -13.17 1.05
C LEU A 93 -9.28 -11.66 1.19
N ALA A 94 -8.05 -11.27 1.51
CA ALA A 94 -7.66 -9.85 1.57
C ALA A 94 -7.91 -9.14 0.23
N GLU A 95 -7.59 -9.78 -0.89
CA GLU A 95 -7.88 -9.26 -2.23
C GLU A 95 -9.38 -9.12 -2.50
N HIS A 96 -10.18 -10.11 -2.10
CA HIS A 96 -11.63 -10.04 -2.22
C HIS A 96 -12.23 -8.90 -1.38
N LEU A 97 -11.80 -8.75 -0.14
CA LEU A 97 -12.25 -7.68 0.76
C LEU A 97 -11.85 -6.30 0.24
N LEU A 98 -10.59 -6.12 -0.17
CA LEU A 98 -10.12 -4.86 -0.78
C LEU A 98 -10.89 -4.48 -2.06
N ALA A 99 -11.35 -5.47 -2.83
CA ALA A 99 -12.15 -5.22 -4.02
C ALA A 99 -13.57 -4.70 -3.71
N GLN A 100 -14.09 -4.96 -2.50
CA GLN A 100 -15.40 -4.48 -2.06
C GLN A 100 -15.36 -3.04 -1.53
N HIS A 101 -14.20 -2.57 -1.05
CA HIS A 101 -14.03 -1.18 -0.64
C HIS A 101 -14.26 -0.20 -1.80
N ASP A 102 -14.78 0.97 -1.46
CA ASP A 102 -15.02 2.07 -2.40
C ASP A 102 -13.72 2.45 -3.13
N ALA A 103 -13.84 2.77 -4.41
CA ALA A 103 -12.69 3.09 -5.25
C ALA A 103 -11.95 4.35 -4.79
N GLU A 104 -12.61 5.25 -4.07
CA GLU A 104 -12.00 6.48 -3.53
C GLU A 104 -11.20 6.22 -2.24
N ASP A 105 -11.67 5.31 -1.38
CA ASP A 105 -11.03 5.01 -0.09
C ASP A 105 -9.98 3.89 -0.17
N ARG A 106 -10.16 2.96 -1.12
CA ARG A 106 -9.26 1.82 -1.34
C ARG A 106 -7.77 2.20 -1.42
N PRO A 107 -7.33 3.27 -2.13
CA PRO A 107 -5.92 3.64 -2.19
C PRO A 107 -5.32 3.97 -0.82
N ARG A 108 -6.10 4.65 0.05
CA ARG A 108 -5.68 4.97 1.42
C ARG A 108 -5.56 3.71 2.26
N ARG A 109 -6.55 2.82 2.16
CA ARG A 109 -6.54 1.54 2.88
C ARG A 109 -5.39 0.64 2.45
N VAL A 110 -5.08 0.59 1.15
CA VAL A 110 -3.94 -0.16 0.61
C VAL A 110 -2.62 0.35 1.18
N LEU A 111 -2.41 1.66 1.27
CA LEU A 111 -1.19 2.21 1.88
C LEU A 111 -1.10 1.92 3.38
N ALA A 112 -2.19 2.06 4.13
CA ALA A 112 -2.19 1.75 5.56
C ALA A 112 -1.85 0.28 5.82
N LEU A 113 -2.43 -0.65 5.05
CA LEU A 113 -2.11 -2.08 5.15
C LEU A 113 -0.68 -2.40 4.70
N LEU A 114 -0.18 -1.72 3.67
CA LEU A 114 1.20 -1.87 3.24
C LEU A 114 2.16 -1.42 4.35
N GLU A 115 1.89 -0.29 4.99
CA GLU A 115 2.66 0.21 6.14
C GLU A 115 2.70 -0.81 7.28
N ASP A 116 1.53 -1.37 7.66
CA ASP A 116 1.41 -2.43 8.66
C ASP A 116 2.25 -3.67 8.31
N VAL A 117 2.19 -4.15 7.06
CA VAL A 117 2.95 -5.31 6.60
C VAL A 117 4.46 -5.03 6.63
N LEU A 118 4.87 -3.82 6.22
CA LEU A 118 6.28 -3.40 6.23
C LEU A 118 6.83 -3.24 7.65
N TRP A 119 5.99 -2.85 8.61
CA TRP A 119 6.35 -2.75 10.02
C TRP A 119 6.73 -4.10 10.64
N CYS A 120 6.16 -5.20 10.12
CA CYS A 120 6.52 -6.55 10.56
C CYS A 120 7.89 -7.05 10.03
N HIS A 121 8.58 -6.27 9.20
CA HIS A 121 9.85 -6.64 8.57
C HIS A 121 9.80 -7.96 7.76
N ASP A 122 8.62 -8.37 7.29
CA ASP A 122 8.45 -9.59 6.49
C ASP A 122 8.40 -9.25 5.00
N GLU A 123 9.55 -9.36 4.33
CA GLU A 123 9.66 -9.08 2.90
C GLU A 123 8.79 -10.00 2.03
N VAL A 124 8.61 -11.26 2.44
CA VAL A 124 7.81 -12.23 1.69
C VAL A 124 6.34 -11.82 1.72
N ALA A 125 5.84 -11.41 2.89
CA ALA A 125 4.49 -10.90 3.05
C ALA A 125 4.30 -9.58 2.29
N ALA A 126 5.25 -8.66 2.36
CA ALA A 126 5.21 -7.38 1.63
C ALA A 126 5.14 -7.60 0.11
N LEU A 127 5.99 -8.48 -0.43
CA LEU A 127 5.98 -8.82 -1.86
C LEU A 127 4.68 -9.54 -2.27
N ALA A 128 4.16 -10.44 -1.44
CA ALA A 128 2.89 -11.11 -1.71
C ALA A 128 1.73 -10.10 -1.75
N PHE A 129 1.70 -9.15 -0.82
CA PHE A 129 0.70 -8.08 -0.77
C PHE A 129 0.80 -7.14 -1.98
N LEU A 130 2.01 -6.68 -2.35
CA LEU A 130 2.24 -5.83 -3.53
C LEU A 130 1.90 -6.51 -4.86
N ARG A 131 1.84 -7.85 -4.89
CA ARG A 131 1.46 -8.63 -6.08
C ARG A 131 -0.05 -8.84 -6.22
N LEU A 132 -0.85 -8.46 -5.24
CA LEU A 132 -2.31 -8.50 -5.36
C LEU A 132 -2.78 -7.56 -6.46
N GLN A 133 -3.66 -8.02 -7.35
CA GLN A 133 -4.10 -7.23 -8.51
C GLN A 133 -4.83 -5.97 -8.08
N VAL A 134 -5.62 -6.05 -7.00
CA VAL A 134 -6.32 -4.90 -6.42
C VAL A 134 -5.35 -3.84 -5.87
N VAL A 135 -4.23 -4.27 -5.28
CA VAL A 135 -3.17 -3.39 -4.78
C VAL A 135 -2.45 -2.72 -5.94
N GLN A 136 -2.03 -3.50 -6.94
CA GLN A 136 -1.35 -2.99 -8.14
C GLN A 136 -2.18 -1.92 -8.86
N ARG A 137 -3.46 -2.20 -9.11
CA ARG A 137 -4.39 -1.24 -9.73
C ARG A 137 -4.57 0.02 -8.90
N SER A 138 -4.63 -0.12 -7.57
CA SER A 138 -4.78 1.02 -6.68
C SER A 138 -3.54 1.91 -6.72
N LEU A 139 -2.34 1.33 -6.57
CA LEU A 139 -1.06 2.07 -6.58
C LEU A 139 -0.71 2.67 -7.96
N GLN A 140 -1.25 2.13 -9.05
CA GLN A 140 -1.11 2.66 -10.41
C GLN A 140 -2.19 3.69 -10.77
N ASP A 141 -3.16 3.95 -9.89
CA ASP A 141 -4.23 4.90 -10.18
C ASP A 141 -3.64 6.31 -10.40
N PRO A 142 -3.92 6.95 -11.55
CA PRO A 142 -3.41 8.28 -11.85
C PRO A 142 -3.90 9.36 -10.88
N ARG A 143 -4.93 9.08 -10.06
CA ARG A 143 -5.45 9.98 -9.02
C ARG A 143 -4.52 10.02 -7.80
N ARG A 144 -3.28 10.45 -8.01
CA ARG A 144 -2.21 10.49 -7.01
C ARG A 144 -2.56 11.30 -5.75
N HIS A 145 -3.47 12.26 -5.87
CA HIS A 145 -3.92 13.10 -4.75
C HIS A 145 -4.69 12.32 -3.67
N LEU A 146 -5.15 11.09 -3.96
CA LEU A 146 -5.81 10.25 -2.97
C LEU A 146 -4.82 9.67 -1.94
N PHE A 147 -3.53 9.64 -2.27
CA PHE A 147 -2.48 9.14 -1.40
C PHE A 147 -1.96 10.25 -0.48
N SER A 148 -1.84 9.92 0.80
CA SER A 148 -1.15 10.77 1.76
C SER A 148 0.35 10.73 1.48
N PHE A 149 0.97 11.91 1.33
CA PHE A 149 2.42 12.06 1.27
C PHE A 149 3.09 11.36 2.46
N LYS A 150 2.49 11.50 3.67
CA LYS A 150 2.99 10.88 4.91
C LYS A 150 3.05 9.36 4.80
N SER A 151 2.00 8.72 4.30
CA SER A 151 1.95 7.25 4.17
C SER A 151 2.96 6.73 3.13
N CYS A 152 3.12 7.44 2.01
CA CYS A 152 4.13 7.06 1.00
C CYS A 152 5.55 7.18 1.56
N SER A 153 5.85 8.32 2.19
CA SER A 153 7.12 8.60 2.86
C SER A 153 7.41 7.54 3.93
N THR A 154 6.42 7.17 4.75
CA THR A 154 6.58 6.17 5.81
C THR A 154 6.86 4.78 5.25
N CYS A 155 6.13 4.33 4.24
CA CYS A 155 6.38 3.05 3.57
C CYS A 155 7.82 2.98 3.03
N VAL A 156 8.26 4.02 2.32
CA VAL A 156 9.61 4.08 1.74
C VAL A 156 10.69 4.14 2.82
N ARG A 157 10.47 4.94 3.88
CA ARG A 157 11.38 5.02 5.02
C ARG A 157 11.59 3.64 5.64
N LEU A 158 10.51 2.89 5.87
CA LEU A 158 10.58 1.55 6.45
C LEU A 158 11.42 0.61 5.57
N VAL A 159 11.13 0.50 4.27
CA VAL A 159 11.86 -0.43 3.39
C VAL A 159 13.33 -0.07 3.20
N VAL A 160 13.67 1.22 3.07
CA VAL A 160 15.06 1.66 2.89
C VAL A 160 15.84 1.46 4.18
N SER A 161 15.24 1.79 5.33
CA SER A 161 15.89 1.60 6.65
C SER A 161 16.13 0.13 6.97
N ASN A 162 15.21 -0.74 6.53
CA ASN A 162 15.32 -2.19 6.69
C ASN A 162 16.26 -2.85 5.67
N ARG A 163 16.80 -2.09 4.70
CA ARG A 163 17.64 -2.59 3.61
C ARG A 163 16.94 -3.68 2.77
N SER A 164 15.62 -3.60 2.64
CA SER A 164 14.81 -4.57 1.90
C SER A 164 14.85 -4.31 0.39
N VAL A 165 16.00 -4.60 -0.23
CA VAL A 165 16.29 -4.27 -1.64
C VAL A 165 15.21 -4.78 -2.60
N VAL A 166 14.76 -6.02 -2.42
CA VAL A 166 13.77 -6.64 -3.32
C VAL A 166 12.42 -5.92 -3.23
N VAL A 167 12.03 -5.47 -2.03
CA VAL A 167 10.80 -4.70 -1.83
C VAL A 167 10.93 -3.29 -2.41
N VAL A 168 12.10 -2.65 -2.25
CA VAL A 168 12.38 -1.34 -2.88
C VAL A 168 12.29 -1.42 -4.40
N GLU A 169 12.86 -2.47 -5.01
CA GLU A 169 12.78 -2.69 -6.46
C GLU A 169 11.33 -2.93 -6.94
N GLU A 170 10.51 -3.63 -6.16
CA GLU A 170 9.09 -3.79 -6.48
C GLU A 170 8.32 -2.47 -6.33
N LEU A 171 8.61 -1.67 -5.30
CA LEU A 171 7.99 -0.36 -5.11
C LEU A 171 8.41 0.67 -6.16
N GLU A 172 9.65 0.60 -6.67
CA GLU A 172 10.17 1.48 -7.74
C GLU A 172 9.33 1.39 -9.03
N ARG A 173 8.62 0.27 -9.24
CA ARG A 173 7.72 0.09 -10.39
C ARG A 173 6.52 1.02 -10.36
N TYR A 174 6.14 1.53 -9.20
CA TYR A 174 5.03 2.46 -9.06
C TYR A 174 5.56 3.88 -9.03
N GLU A 175 5.11 4.68 -9.98
CA GLU A 175 5.50 6.07 -10.13
C GLU A 175 5.30 6.90 -8.86
N LEU A 176 4.32 6.52 -8.04
CA LEU A 176 4.03 7.10 -6.75
C LEU A 176 5.24 7.11 -5.80
N PHE A 177 6.04 6.04 -5.78
CA PHE A 177 7.12 5.89 -4.80
C PHE A 177 8.50 6.32 -5.30
N ARG A 178 8.68 6.51 -6.62
CA ARG A 178 10.02 6.69 -7.21
C ARG A 178 10.80 7.85 -6.62
N SER A 179 10.18 9.03 -6.51
CA SER A 179 10.84 10.22 -5.94
C SER A 179 11.16 10.05 -4.46
N PHE A 180 10.26 9.43 -3.69
CA PHE A 180 10.51 9.10 -2.29
C PHE A 180 11.68 8.12 -2.15
N ILE A 181 11.69 7.03 -2.92
CA ILE A 181 12.78 6.03 -2.90
C ILE A 181 14.11 6.71 -3.20
N PHE A 182 14.16 7.51 -4.26
CA PHE A 182 15.37 8.25 -4.61
C PHE A 182 15.83 9.16 -3.46
N ALA A 183 14.92 9.95 -2.88
CA ALA A 183 15.24 10.87 -1.80
C ALA A 183 15.79 10.15 -0.56
N TYR A 184 15.13 9.08 -0.12
CA TYR A 184 15.57 8.27 1.02
C TYR A 184 16.86 7.50 0.76
N CYS A 185 17.08 6.99 -0.45
CA CYS A 185 18.35 6.37 -0.83
C CYS A 185 19.50 7.37 -0.82
N CYS A 186 19.31 8.61 -1.30
CA CYS A 186 20.33 9.66 -1.25
C CYS A 186 20.72 10.03 0.19
N GLN A 187 19.73 10.06 1.08
CA GLN A 187 19.90 10.40 2.50
C GLN A 187 20.22 9.19 3.39
N SER A 188 20.34 7.99 2.81
CA SER A 188 20.80 6.82 3.55
C SER A 188 22.24 7.01 4.04
N ALA A 189 22.60 6.27 5.10
CA ALA A 189 23.96 6.29 5.64
C ALA A 189 24.99 6.05 4.54
N ILE A 190 26.16 6.69 4.64
CA ILE A 190 27.22 6.62 3.61
C ILE A 190 27.57 5.16 3.25
N ASN A 191 27.58 4.27 4.24
CA ASN A 191 27.87 2.85 4.07
C ASN A 191 26.80 2.10 3.25
N ASP A 192 25.57 2.62 3.17
CA ASP A 192 24.44 2.01 2.46
C ASP A 192 24.29 2.56 1.04
N ARG A 193 24.93 3.69 0.70
CA ARG A 193 24.87 4.27 -0.64
C ARG A 193 25.28 3.31 -1.77
N PRO A 194 26.30 2.44 -1.63
CA PRO A 194 26.62 1.45 -2.66
C PRO A 194 25.49 0.45 -2.92
N LEU A 195 24.70 0.11 -1.89
CA LEU A 195 23.53 -0.78 -2.01
C LEU A 195 22.47 -0.16 -2.93
N TRP A 196 22.27 1.15 -2.81
CA TRP A 196 21.24 1.90 -3.54
C TRP A 196 21.73 2.53 -4.84
N ALA A 197 23.02 2.41 -5.16
CA ALA A 197 23.64 3.08 -6.31
C ALA A 197 22.93 2.74 -7.64
N ALA A 198 22.54 1.48 -7.83
CA ALA A 198 21.83 1.05 -9.03
C ALA A 198 20.44 1.70 -9.16
N ILE A 199 19.66 1.74 -8.06
CA ILE A 199 18.32 2.37 -8.02
C ILE A 199 18.44 3.87 -8.26
N MET A 200 19.36 4.55 -7.57
CA MET A 200 19.58 5.99 -7.74
C MET A 200 20.01 6.33 -9.17
N LYS A 201 20.88 5.51 -9.78
CA LYS A 201 21.29 5.68 -11.17
C LYS A 201 20.12 5.55 -12.13
N ARG A 202 19.30 4.49 -12.00
CA ARG A 202 18.10 4.29 -12.84
C ARG A 202 17.14 5.46 -12.74
N PHE A 203 16.87 5.95 -11.54
CA PHE A 203 16.00 7.10 -11.34
C PHE A 203 16.54 8.35 -12.05
N ARG A 204 17.84 8.65 -11.90
CA ARG A 204 18.47 9.79 -12.61
C ARG A 204 18.35 9.66 -14.12
N GLU A 205 18.65 8.49 -14.66
CA GLU A 205 18.58 8.23 -16.10
C GLU A 205 17.14 8.41 -16.64
N ASP A 206 16.14 7.87 -15.93
CA ASP A 206 14.74 7.98 -16.30
C ASP A 206 14.21 9.41 -16.22
N GLU A 207 14.57 10.14 -15.17
CA GLU A 207 14.07 11.50 -14.96
C GLU A 207 14.75 12.50 -15.91
N THR A 208 16.07 12.36 -16.15
CA THR A 208 16.76 13.09 -17.22
C THR A 208 16.14 12.76 -18.58
N TRP A 209 15.81 11.50 -18.86
CA TRP A 209 15.14 11.13 -20.11
C TRP A 209 13.75 11.78 -20.25
N ARG A 210 12.93 11.76 -19.20
CA ARG A 210 11.59 12.39 -19.22
C ARG A 210 11.66 13.89 -19.52
N ASN A 211 12.57 14.59 -18.85
CA ASN A 211 12.74 16.03 -19.00
C ASN A 211 13.37 16.42 -20.34
N SER A 212 14.16 15.54 -20.94
CA SER A 212 14.84 15.80 -22.22
C SER A 212 14.17 15.18 -23.45
N ARG A 213 13.13 14.34 -23.27
CA ARG A 213 12.51 13.55 -24.35
C ARG A 213 12.12 14.39 -25.56
N GLU A 214 11.51 15.55 -25.33
CA GLU A 214 11.08 16.44 -26.41
C GLU A 214 12.27 17.06 -27.16
N ALA A 215 13.26 17.56 -26.43
CA ALA A 215 14.50 18.09 -27.00
C ALA A 215 15.23 17.02 -27.84
N TYR A 216 15.28 15.79 -27.32
CA TYR A 216 15.84 14.65 -28.01
C TYR A 216 15.10 14.31 -29.31
N LEU A 217 13.76 14.31 -29.29
CA LEU A 217 12.94 14.07 -30.48
C LEU A 217 13.14 15.16 -31.55
N VAL A 218 13.30 16.42 -31.14
CA VAL A 218 13.62 17.52 -32.05
C VAL A 218 15.01 17.33 -32.65
N GLN A 219 16.02 17.05 -31.83
CA GLN A 219 17.40 16.80 -32.28
C GLN A 219 17.44 15.70 -33.34
N ARG A 220 16.77 14.57 -33.09
CA ARG A 220 16.77 13.42 -34.01
C ARG A 220 16.02 13.69 -35.32
N ARG A 221 14.91 14.43 -35.27
CA ARG A 221 14.06 14.67 -36.45
C ARG A 221 14.48 15.88 -37.28
N LYS A 222 15.13 16.87 -36.68
CA LYS A 222 15.41 18.17 -37.33
C LYS A 222 16.90 18.44 -37.52
N ILE A 223 17.75 18.00 -36.58
CA ILE A 223 19.18 18.29 -36.62
C ILE A 223 19.96 17.11 -37.23
N GLY A 224 19.51 15.87 -36.98
CA GLY A 224 20.14 14.66 -37.53
C GLY A 224 21.46 14.28 -36.84
N LEU A 225 21.68 14.75 -35.61
CA LEU A 225 22.84 14.39 -34.81
C LEU A 225 22.71 12.95 -34.27
N PRO A 226 23.84 12.23 -34.07
CA PRO A 226 23.82 10.91 -33.44
C PRO A 226 23.16 10.89 -32.06
N ASP A 227 22.51 9.77 -31.73
CA ASP A 227 21.78 9.53 -30.49
C ASP A 227 22.64 9.81 -29.23
N TYR A 228 23.91 9.41 -29.22
CA TYR A 228 24.81 9.61 -28.07
C TYR A 228 25.13 11.09 -27.79
N ILE A 229 25.16 11.95 -28.81
CA ILE A 229 25.37 13.40 -28.64
C ILE A 229 24.12 14.03 -28.01
N GLY A 230 22.94 13.66 -28.50
CA GLY A 230 21.67 14.12 -27.94
C GLY A 230 21.54 13.76 -26.46
N LYS A 231 21.95 12.54 -26.07
CA LYS A 231 21.99 12.11 -24.67
C LYS A 231 22.94 12.98 -23.83
N ARG A 232 24.15 13.25 -24.30
CA ARG A 232 25.12 14.12 -23.59
C ARG A 232 24.62 15.55 -23.41
N MET A 233 23.99 16.11 -24.44
CA MET A 233 23.37 17.44 -24.36
C MET A 233 22.20 17.45 -23.36
N ALA A 234 21.38 16.40 -23.37
CA ALA A 234 20.28 16.23 -22.43
C ALA A 234 20.76 16.15 -20.97
N GLU A 235 21.79 15.34 -20.71
CA GLU A 235 22.42 15.23 -19.38
C GLU A 235 22.94 16.60 -18.89
N PHE A 236 23.48 17.42 -19.80
CA PHE A 236 24.00 18.75 -19.46
C PHE A 236 22.88 19.80 -19.25
N LEU A 237 21.89 19.84 -20.14
CA LEU A 237 20.83 20.86 -20.11
C LEU A 237 19.73 20.57 -19.08
N PHE A 238 19.44 19.29 -18.85
CA PHE A 238 18.39 18.83 -17.96
C PHE A 238 19.00 18.05 -16.79
N ALA A 239 20.15 18.53 -16.30
CA ALA A 239 20.79 18.00 -15.11
C ALA A 239 19.78 17.95 -13.98
N LEU A 240 19.56 16.75 -13.44
CA LEU A 240 18.60 16.53 -12.38
C LEU A 240 19.05 17.29 -11.13
N ASP A 241 18.23 18.23 -10.67
CA ASP A 241 18.44 18.88 -9.37
C ASP A 241 18.10 17.89 -8.24
N THR A 242 19.12 17.11 -7.89
CA THR A 242 19.02 16.10 -6.84
C THR A 242 18.70 16.73 -5.49
N ALA A 243 19.25 17.92 -5.20
CA ALA A 243 19.05 18.61 -3.94
C ALA A 243 17.57 19.02 -3.79
N LYS A 244 16.97 19.58 -4.84
CA LYS A 244 15.56 19.95 -4.85
C LYS A 244 14.64 18.75 -4.63
N ILE A 245 14.84 17.64 -5.33
CA ILE A 245 14.01 16.42 -5.16
C ILE A 245 14.15 15.87 -3.75
N VAL A 246 15.39 15.79 -3.25
CA VAL A 246 15.63 15.32 -1.88
C VAL A 246 14.94 16.24 -0.88
N GLN A 247 15.03 17.57 -1.03
CA GLN A 247 14.35 18.51 -0.15
C GLN A 247 12.83 18.37 -0.18
N GLU A 248 12.24 18.13 -1.34
CA GLU A 248 10.79 18.00 -1.51
C GLU A 248 10.24 16.69 -0.94
N PHE A 249 10.97 15.58 -1.11
CA PHE A 249 10.45 14.22 -0.83
C PHE A 249 11.04 13.56 0.42
N TRP A 250 12.15 14.06 0.96
CA TRP A 250 12.73 13.56 2.20
C TRP A 250 12.21 14.36 3.41
N ARG A 251 11.81 13.66 4.46
CA ARG A 251 11.50 14.26 5.76
C ARG A 251 12.34 13.59 6.84
N PRO A 252 13.00 14.34 7.74
CA PRO A 252 13.74 13.76 8.84
C PRO A 252 12.78 13.05 9.82
N PRO A 253 13.20 11.94 10.46
CA PRO A 253 12.35 11.18 11.39
C PRO A 253 11.78 12.03 12.54
N GLU A 254 12.48 13.09 12.93
CA GLU A 254 12.12 13.99 14.04
C GLU A 254 10.95 14.93 13.69
N SER A 255 10.69 15.14 12.39
CA SER A 255 9.55 15.94 11.92
C SER A 255 8.20 15.23 12.07
N ASP A 256 8.20 13.93 12.41
CA ASP A 256 7.00 13.12 12.64
C ASP A 256 6.54 13.12 14.12
N CYS A 257 7.09 13.99 14.98
CA CYS A 257 6.45 14.22 16.28
C CYS A 257 4.98 14.59 15.99
N GLY A 258 4.02 13.87 16.57
CA GLY A 258 2.60 14.20 16.45
C GLY A 258 2.21 15.51 17.15
N CYS A 259 3.17 16.42 17.30
CA CYS A 259 3.09 17.62 18.12
C CYS A 259 2.53 18.84 17.38
N GLY A 260 2.09 18.68 16.12
CA GLY A 260 1.40 19.75 15.37
C GLY A 260 2.29 20.96 15.09
N CYS A 261 3.61 20.78 15.08
CA CYS A 261 4.57 21.80 14.69
C CYS A 261 4.58 21.88 13.16
N ASP A 262 3.55 22.49 12.59
CA ASP A 262 3.60 22.92 11.19
C ASP A 262 4.77 23.90 11.00
N ASP A 263 5.58 23.63 9.98
CA ASP A 263 6.48 24.55 9.27
C ASP A 263 7.32 25.50 10.11
N VAL A 264 8.45 25.00 10.64
CA VAL A 264 9.62 25.85 10.85
C VAL A 264 10.65 25.46 9.78
N ASP A 265 10.88 26.39 8.86
CA ASP A 265 11.82 26.31 7.75
C ASP A 265 13.15 25.64 8.14
N PHE A 266 13.29 24.36 7.79
CA PHE A 266 14.56 23.65 7.78
C PHE A 266 15.34 24.02 6.51
N HIS A 267 15.57 25.32 6.30
CA HIS A 267 16.53 25.82 5.34
C HIS A 267 17.81 26.19 6.11
N GLU A 268 18.95 25.88 5.50
CA GLU A 268 20.31 26.07 6.03
C GLU A 268 20.78 24.99 7.01
N ASN A 269 21.43 23.93 6.50
CA ASN A 269 22.79 23.56 6.93
C ASN A 269 23.38 22.26 6.34
N LEU A 270 22.70 21.55 5.41
CA LEU A 270 23.21 20.24 4.95
C LEU A 270 23.84 20.16 3.55
N PHE A 271 24.00 21.28 2.84
CA PHE A 271 24.76 21.30 1.58
C PHE A 271 25.97 22.21 1.71
N LYS A 272 27.00 21.74 2.44
CA LYS A 272 28.37 22.13 2.10
C LYS A 272 28.85 21.14 1.05
N ASP A 273 29.04 21.66 -0.15
CA ASP A 273 29.73 21.01 -1.27
C ASP A 273 31.02 20.35 -0.77
N ASP A 274 31.03 19.02 -0.69
CA ASP A 274 32.26 18.26 -0.88
C ASP A 274 32.39 18.07 -2.39
N GLY A 275 33.01 19.08 -3.02
CA GLY A 275 33.44 19.00 -4.40
C GLY A 275 34.48 17.90 -4.56
N ASP A 276 34.09 16.84 -5.27
CA ASP A 276 34.99 15.96 -6.03
C ASP A 276 34.14 15.25 -7.09
N TYR A 277 33.93 15.90 -8.22
CA TYR A 277 33.80 15.31 -9.57
C TYR A 277 34.18 16.34 -10.64
#